data_AF-A0A2G5VDF4-F1
#
_entry.id   AF-A0A2G5VDF4-F1
#
_cell.length_a   1.000
_cell.length_b   1.000
_cell.length_c   1.000
_cell.angle_alpha   90.00
_cell.angle_beta   90.00
_cell.angle_gamma   90.00
#
_symmetry.space_group_name_H-M   'P 1'
#
loop_
_entity.id
_entity.type
_entity.pdbx_description
1 polymer ?
#
loop_
_entity_poly.entity_id
_entity_poly.type
_entity_poly.pdbx_seq_one_letter_code
_entity_poly.pdbx_strand_id
1 'polypeptide(L)'
;MSEGGGKEETTDTVDCEVDDEIEDLVAQVDMEDILDIQMKIMDELSTMIQKEFARHKLLYEAGTFLKEEWDKKVKEMEDEVEMARKLLLRTLKWNYQQMDWKVHKFRGNIREVLSLYVDVNNQMKIEEKQAAKQDDFIQLVEDTQKELDDLKQNIRVTQELFGPVNPGVVVSRTNLSTEKLANHIEEPYRPCETEVATAVQRVNQEMDQMVRELPLAKHLPGLVAPIKELGEKVSEMMLKEFPAKTTQDFLNTLPPKQRD
;
A
#
# COMPACT_ATOMS: atom_id res chain seq x y z
N MET A 1 32.60 -90.44 51.53
CA MET A 1 31.32 -89.75 51.78
C MET A 1 30.83 -89.31 50.43
N SER A 2 30.08 -90.22 49.81
CA SER A 2 28.62 -90.22 49.79
C SER A 2 28.19 -89.42 48.59
N GLU A 3 27.88 -90.12 47.50
CA GLU A 3 26.50 -90.54 47.19
C GLU A 3 25.78 -89.33 46.64
N GLY A 4 25.17 -89.36 45.47
CA GLY A 4 24.65 -90.48 44.73
C GLY A 4 23.73 -89.83 43.72
N GLY A 5 23.67 -90.40 42.54
CA GLY A 5 22.92 -89.84 41.44
C GLY A 5 23.55 -90.24 40.14
N GLY A 6 23.77 -91.55 39.99
CA GLY A 6 23.80 -92.13 38.66
C GLY A 6 22.48 -91.73 38.01
N LYS A 7 22.56 -90.75 37.12
CA LYS A 7 21.55 -90.60 36.09
C LYS A 7 21.81 -91.77 35.18
N GLU A 8 20.96 -92.79 35.31
CA GLU A 8 20.75 -93.76 34.26
C GLU A 8 20.68 -92.99 32.95
N GLU A 9 21.70 -93.15 32.10
CA GLU A 9 21.52 -93.01 30.67
C GLU A 9 20.50 -94.09 30.31
N THR A 10 19.22 -93.75 30.42
CA THR A 10 18.22 -94.38 29.57
C THR A 10 18.57 -93.93 28.17
N THR A 11 19.49 -94.65 27.52
CA THR A 11 19.40 -94.86 26.07
C THR A 11 18.02 -95.44 25.86
N ASP A 12 17.06 -94.55 25.69
CA ASP A 12 15.72 -94.84 25.21
C ASP A 12 15.92 -95.19 23.74
N THR A 13 16.54 -96.35 23.51
CA THR A 13 16.37 -97.06 22.25
C THR A 13 14.90 -97.40 22.25
N VAL A 14 14.13 -96.57 21.55
CA VAL A 14 12.82 -96.98 21.07
C VAL A 14 13.11 -98.21 20.22
N ASP A 15 12.96 -99.39 20.83
CA ASP A 15 12.75 -100.62 20.10
C ASP A 15 11.42 -100.39 19.39
N CYS A 16 11.51 -99.80 18.21
CA CYS A 16 10.45 -99.87 17.23
C CYS A 16 10.34 -101.37 16.91
N GLU A 17 9.46 -102.08 17.61
CA GLU A 17 8.87 -103.30 17.07
C GLU A 17 8.22 -102.86 15.77
N VAL A 18 8.96 -103.02 14.67
CA VAL A 18 8.41 -102.96 13.33
C VAL A 18 7.47 -104.15 13.30
N ASP A 19 6.15 -103.91 13.29
CA ASP A 19 5.17 -104.98 13.12
C ASP A 19 5.65 -105.88 11.97
N ASP A 20 5.62 -107.21 12.15
CA ASP A 20 6.04 -108.16 11.10
C ASP A 20 5.31 -107.88 9.77
N GLU A 21 4.12 -107.28 9.83
CA GLU A 21 3.35 -106.79 8.67
C GLU A 21 4.01 -105.60 7.96
N ILE A 22 4.63 -104.66 8.69
CA ILE A 22 5.41 -103.54 8.12
C ILE A 22 6.75 -104.05 7.59
N GLU A 23 7.38 -105.02 8.26
CA GLU A 23 8.64 -105.64 7.81
C GLU A 23 8.43 -106.42 6.50
N ASP A 24 7.32 -107.17 6.39
CA ASP A 24 6.88 -107.85 5.15
C ASP A 24 6.46 -106.86 4.06
N LEU A 25 5.83 -105.73 4.41
CA LEU A 25 5.50 -104.64 3.47
C LEU A 25 6.78 -103.96 2.95
N VAL A 26 7.77 -103.70 3.81
CA VAL A 26 9.07 -103.12 3.43
C VAL A 26 9.89 -104.12 2.60
N ALA A 27 9.81 -105.42 2.89
CA ALA A 27 10.42 -106.47 2.07
C ALA A 27 9.76 -106.65 0.69
N GLN A 28 8.51 -106.19 0.53
CA GLN A 28 7.75 -106.20 -0.73
C GLN A 28 7.89 -104.90 -1.53
N VAL A 29 8.39 -103.82 -0.94
CA VAL A 29 8.68 -102.59 -1.66
C VAL A 29 10.01 -102.76 -2.38
N ASP A 30 9.96 -102.68 -3.71
CA ASP A 30 11.16 -102.74 -4.52
C ASP A 30 12.06 -101.53 -4.20
N MET A 31 13.33 -101.80 -3.87
CA MET A 31 14.30 -100.74 -3.58
C MET A 31 14.52 -99.85 -4.81
N GLU A 32 14.31 -100.38 -6.01
CA GLU A 32 14.32 -99.64 -7.27
C GLU A 32 13.21 -98.57 -7.31
N ASP A 33 11.99 -98.90 -6.88
CA ASP A 33 10.86 -97.96 -6.83
C ASP A 33 11.10 -96.82 -5.83
N ILE A 34 11.70 -97.13 -4.67
CA ILE A 34 12.07 -96.10 -3.67
C ILE A 34 13.11 -95.14 -4.25
N LEU A 35 14.15 -95.67 -4.89
CA LEU A 35 15.21 -94.86 -5.50
C LEU A 35 14.67 -93.99 -6.64
N ASP A 36 13.75 -94.51 -7.45
CA ASP A 36 13.07 -93.76 -8.52
C ASP A 36 12.23 -92.60 -7.98
N ILE A 37 11.49 -92.83 -6.89
CA ILE A 37 10.72 -91.76 -6.21
C ILE A 37 11.67 -90.71 -5.63
N GLN A 38 12.77 -91.13 -4.98
CA GLN A 38 13.76 -90.22 -4.43
C GLN A 38 14.46 -89.39 -5.51
N MET A 39 14.79 -89.99 -6.65
CA MET A 39 15.35 -89.27 -7.81
C MET A 39 14.35 -88.26 -8.37
N LYS A 40 13.07 -88.63 -8.54
CA LYS A 40 12.03 -87.70 -8.99
C LYS A 40 11.87 -86.52 -8.04
N ILE A 41 11.84 -86.77 -6.73
CA ILE A 41 11.76 -85.69 -5.72
C ILE A 41 13.00 -84.79 -5.79
N MET A 42 14.20 -85.34 -5.96
CA MET A 42 15.43 -84.54 -6.12
C MET A 42 15.40 -83.69 -7.39
N ASP A 43 14.91 -84.22 -8.51
CA ASP A 43 14.77 -83.46 -9.75
C ASP A 43 13.72 -82.34 -9.61
N GLU A 44 12.58 -82.61 -8.97
CA GLU A 44 11.57 -81.59 -8.65
C GLU A 44 12.13 -80.50 -7.73
N LEU A 45 12.87 -80.88 -6.70
CA LEU A 45 13.51 -79.94 -5.77
C LEU A 45 14.57 -79.09 -6.51
N SER A 46 15.39 -79.71 -7.34
CA SER A 46 16.42 -79.05 -8.14
C SER A 46 15.80 -78.03 -9.10
N THR A 47 14.73 -78.40 -9.81
CA THR A 47 14.02 -77.49 -10.72
C THR A 47 13.33 -76.35 -9.97
N MET A 48 12.76 -76.61 -8.79
CA MET A 48 12.17 -75.56 -7.95
C MET A 48 13.23 -74.57 -7.46
N ILE A 49 14.38 -75.06 -6.99
CA ILE A 49 15.50 -74.24 -6.55
C ILE A 49 16.00 -73.35 -7.70
N GLN A 50 16.17 -73.91 -8.91
CA GLN A 50 16.58 -73.14 -10.07
C GLN A 50 15.59 -72.04 -10.44
N LYS A 51 14.27 -72.33 -10.37
CA LYS A 51 13.22 -71.32 -10.59
C LYS A 51 13.26 -70.21 -9.56
N GLU A 52 13.44 -70.52 -8.28
CA GLU A 52 13.54 -69.50 -7.23
C GLU A 52 14.82 -68.66 -7.36
N PHE A 53 15.95 -69.27 -7.71
CA PHE A 53 17.18 -68.51 -8.00
C PHE A 53 16.99 -67.55 -9.18
N ALA A 54 16.34 -67.98 -10.26
CA ALA A 54 16.03 -67.12 -11.39
C ALA A 54 15.10 -65.96 -10.96
N ARG A 55 14.10 -66.24 -10.13
CA ARG A 55 13.18 -65.22 -9.59
C ARG A 55 13.90 -64.20 -8.70
N HIS A 56 14.76 -64.66 -7.80
CA HIS A 56 15.57 -63.79 -6.95
C HIS A 56 16.54 -62.93 -7.75
N LYS A 57 17.13 -63.46 -8.83
CA LYS A 57 18.00 -62.69 -9.72
C LYS A 57 17.23 -61.54 -10.39
N LEU A 58 16.05 -61.81 -10.94
CA LEU A 58 15.20 -60.77 -11.53
C LEU A 58 14.77 -59.71 -10.51
N LEU A 59 14.43 -60.14 -9.29
CA LEU A 59 14.08 -59.22 -8.20
C LEU A 59 15.27 -58.33 -7.81
N TYR A 60 16.47 -58.90 -7.75
CA TYR A 60 17.69 -58.15 -7.47
C TYR A 60 17.97 -57.11 -8.56
N GLU A 61 17.90 -57.50 -9.84
CA GLU A 61 18.10 -56.59 -10.98
C GLU A 61 17.08 -55.45 -10.98
N ALA A 62 15.79 -55.76 -10.76
CA ALA A 62 14.74 -54.76 -10.62
C ALA A 62 14.98 -53.82 -9.41
N GLY A 63 15.45 -54.37 -8.29
CA GLY A 63 15.81 -53.59 -7.10
C GLY A 63 16.98 -52.65 -7.35
N THR A 64 18.02 -53.09 -8.08
CA THR A 64 19.15 -52.23 -8.46
C THR A 64 18.73 -51.11 -9.40
N PHE A 65 17.90 -51.41 -10.40
CA PHE A 65 17.35 -50.42 -11.31
C PHE A 65 16.51 -49.37 -10.57
N LEU A 66 15.62 -49.81 -9.67
CA LEU A 66 14.79 -48.91 -8.88
C LEU A 66 15.63 -48.00 -7.99
N LYS A 67 16.72 -48.51 -7.42
CA LYS A 67 17.66 -47.71 -6.63
C LYS A 67 18.34 -46.64 -7.48
N GLU A 68 18.79 -46.98 -8.69
CA GLU A 68 19.40 -46.02 -9.61
C GLU A 68 18.41 -44.92 -10.03
N GLU A 69 17.16 -45.28 -10.33
CA GLU A 69 16.12 -44.29 -10.64
C GLU A 69 15.80 -43.39 -9.43
N TRP A 70 15.72 -43.96 -8.23
CA TRP A 70 15.51 -43.21 -7.00
C TRP A 70 16.65 -42.22 -6.76
N ASP A 71 17.90 -42.67 -6.83
CA ASP A 71 19.09 -41.82 -6.63
C ASP A 71 19.15 -40.69 -7.68
N LYS A 72 18.75 -40.97 -8.92
CA LYS A 72 18.62 -39.96 -9.96
C LYS A 72 17.54 -38.92 -9.62
N LYS A 73 16.37 -39.37 -9.16
CA LYS A 73 15.27 -38.47 -8.77
C LYS A 73 15.61 -37.60 -7.56
N VAL A 74 16.33 -38.16 -6.58
CA VAL A 74 16.83 -37.40 -5.44
C VAL A 74 17.76 -36.27 -5.90
N LYS A 75 18.72 -36.57 -6.79
CA LYS A 75 19.63 -35.55 -7.34
C LYS A 75 18.90 -34.47 -8.15
N GLU A 76 17.95 -34.86 -9.01
CA GLU A 76 17.12 -33.91 -9.75
C GLU A 76 16.40 -32.94 -8.79
N MET A 77 15.83 -33.47 -7.70
CA MET A 77 15.15 -32.67 -6.69
C MET A 77 16.11 -31.75 -5.91
N GLU A 78 17.30 -32.24 -5.55
CA GLU A 78 18.34 -31.42 -4.90
C GLU A 78 18.76 -30.23 -5.78
N ASP A 79 18.96 -30.48 -7.08
CA ASP A 79 19.30 -29.44 -8.05
C ASP A 79 18.19 -28.39 -8.21
N GLU A 80 16.93 -28.85 -8.30
CA GLU A 80 15.76 -27.95 -8.37
C GLU A 80 15.62 -27.07 -7.13
N VAL A 81 15.78 -27.66 -5.94
CA VAL A 81 15.72 -26.92 -4.67
C VAL A 81 16.84 -25.89 -4.58
N GLU A 82 18.06 -26.24 -4.98
CA GLU A 82 19.20 -25.32 -4.96
C GLU A 82 19.01 -24.17 -5.97
N MET A 83 18.46 -24.45 -7.16
CA MET A 83 18.10 -23.41 -8.12
C MET A 83 17.02 -22.46 -7.58
N ALA A 84 15.95 -23.00 -6.98
CA ALA A 84 14.89 -22.22 -6.37
C ALA A 84 15.44 -21.33 -5.24
N ARG A 85 16.32 -21.86 -4.39
CA ARG A 85 16.99 -21.11 -3.32
C ARG A 85 17.80 -19.94 -3.86
N LYS A 86 18.62 -20.16 -4.90
CA LYS A 86 19.42 -19.10 -5.54
C LYS A 86 18.55 -17.99 -6.12
N LEU A 87 17.45 -18.36 -6.80
CA LEU A 87 16.48 -17.40 -7.35
C LEU A 87 15.82 -16.58 -6.24
N LEU A 88 15.38 -17.23 -5.16
CA LEU A 88 14.74 -16.57 -4.04
C LEU A 88 15.68 -15.57 -3.35
N LEU A 89 16.94 -15.96 -3.11
CA LEU A 89 17.96 -15.06 -2.54
C LEU A 89 18.23 -13.86 -3.45
N ARG A 90 18.31 -14.07 -4.77
CA ARG A 90 18.53 -13.00 -5.74
C ARG A 90 17.38 -12.00 -5.74
N THR A 91 16.15 -12.50 -5.75
CA THR A 91 14.93 -11.68 -5.72
C THR A 91 14.83 -10.90 -4.40
N LEU A 92 15.12 -11.55 -3.27
CA LEU A 92 15.12 -10.87 -1.96
C LEU A 92 16.12 -9.72 -1.93
N LYS A 93 17.35 -9.96 -2.41
CA LYS A 93 18.41 -8.95 -2.47
C LYS A 93 18.03 -7.77 -3.37
N TRP A 94 17.45 -8.05 -4.54
CA TRP A 94 16.99 -7.01 -5.45
C TRP A 94 15.85 -6.20 -4.83
N ASN A 95 14.85 -6.85 -4.23
CA ASN A 95 13.75 -6.18 -3.54
C ASN A 95 14.25 -5.27 -2.41
N TYR A 96 15.21 -5.74 -1.61
CA TYR A 96 15.83 -4.94 -0.56
C TYR A 96 16.49 -3.68 -1.12
N GLN A 97 17.30 -3.81 -2.18
CA GLN A 97 17.95 -2.65 -2.82
C GLN A 97 16.94 -1.65 -3.40
N GLN A 98 15.86 -2.14 -4.01
CA GLN A 98 14.79 -1.28 -4.52
C GLN A 98 14.05 -0.55 -3.40
N MET A 99 13.81 -1.22 -2.28
CA MET A 99 13.16 -0.63 -1.12
C MET A 99 14.06 0.44 -0.47
N ASP A 100 15.34 0.14 -0.30
CA ASP A 100 16.33 1.07 0.24
C ASP A 100 16.42 2.36 -0.61
N TRP A 101 16.47 2.21 -1.93
CA TRP A 101 16.41 3.34 -2.87
C TRP A 101 15.13 4.17 -2.71
N LYS A 102 13.96 3.51 -2.62
CA LYS A 102 12.67 4.19 -2.43
C LYS A 102 12.63 4.96 -1.09
N VAL A 103 13.15 4.38 -0.02
CA VAL A 103 13.23 5.02 1.30
C VAL A 103 14.16 6.24 1.25
N HIS A 104 15.32 6.13 0.59
CA HIS A 104 16.21 7.27 0.38
C HIS A 104 15.58 8.40 -0.43
N LYS A 105 14.88 8.07 -1.53
CA LYS A 105 14.14 9.06 -2.31
C LYS A 105 13.05 9.74 -1.48
N PHE A 106 12.27 8.97 -0.71
CA PHE A 106 11.25 9.50 0.18
C PHE A 106 11.83 10.45 1.23
N ARG A 107 12.96 10.08 1.84
CA ARG A 107 13.67 10.94 2.80
C ARG A 107 14.15 12.25 2.16
N GLY A 108 14.63 12.20 0.91
CA GLY A 108 15.00 13.38 0.13
C GLY A 108 13.81 14.31 -0.07
N ASN A 109 12.69 13.77 -0.53
CA ASN A 109 11.45 14.53 -0.75
C ASN A 109 10.93 15.18 0.54
N ILE A 110 10.94 14.47 1.68
CA ILE A 110 10.54 15.06 2.97
C ILE A 110 11.44 16.25 3.32
N ARG A 111 12.76 16.13 3.13
CA ARG A 111 13.68 17.22 3.43
C ARG A 111 13.40 18.45 2.55
N GLU A 112 13.10 18.24 1.28
CA GLU A 112 12.73 19.32 0.35
C GLU A 112 11.42 20.01 0.76
N VAL A 113 10.38 19.24 1.09
CA VAL A 113 9.10 19.77 1.58
C VAL A 113 9.29 20.57 2.87
N LEU A 114 10.12 20.07 3.80
CA LEU A 114 10.43 20.79 5.04
C LEU A 114 11.21 22.09 4.78
N SER A 115 12.13 22.10 3.81
CA SER A 115 12.83 23.31 3.40
C SER A 115 11.85 24.35 2.87
N LEU A 116 10.98 23.95 1.94
CA LEU A 116 9.95 24.83 1.37
C LEU A 116 9.02 25.39 2.45
N TYR A 117 8.61 24.55 3.40
CA TYR A 117 7.79 25.00 4.53
C TYR A 117 8.50 26.06 5.37
N VAL A 118 9.79 25.88 5.67
CA VAL A 118 10.58 26.86 6.42
C VAL A 118 10.74 28.15 5.62
N ASP A 119 11.01 28.06 4.33
CA ASP A 119 11.19 29.21 3.45
C ASP A 119 9.90 30.05 3.36
N VAL A 120 8.76 29.40 3.12
CA VAL A 120 7.44 30.05 3.08
C VAL A 120 7.09 30.67 4.44
N ASN A 121 7.34 29.96 5.54
CA ASN A 121 7.08 30.50 6.89
C ASN A 121 7.96 31.72 7.20
N ASN A 122 9.22 31.72 6.74
CA ASN A 122 10.10 32.87 6.90
C ASN A 122 9.65 34.06 6.03
N GLN A 123 9.19 33.81 4.80
CA GLN A 123 8.62 34.84 3.93
C GLN A 123 7.36 35.45 4.54
N MET A 124 6.42 34.63 5.02
CA MET A 124 5.22 35.12 5.70
C MET A 124 5.56 36.02 6.89
N LYS A 125 6.55 35.66 7.71
CA LYS A 125 7.00 36.52 8.82
C LYS A 125 7.60 37.85 8.37
N ILE A 126 8.23 37.89 7.19
CA ILE A 126 8.75 39.13 6.62
C ILE A 126 7.58 39.97 6.09
N GLU A 127 6.64 39.36 5.41
CA GLU A 127 5.43 40.01 4.89
C GLU A 127 4.56 40.56 6.01
N GLU A 128 4.33 39.82 7.11
CA GLU A 128 3.62 40.31 8.30
C GLU A 128 4.28 41.57 8.88
N LYS A 129 5.62 41.60 8.94
CA LYS A 129 6.35 42.80 9.40
C LYS A 129 6.22 43.97 8.43
N GLN A 130 6.09 43.71 7.13
CA GLN A 130 5.88 44.76 6.14
C GLN A 130 4.44 45.29 6.18
N ALA A 131 3.45 44.40 6.35
CA ALA A 131 2.05 44.75 6.55
C ALA A 131 1.88 45.62 7.79
N ALA A 132 2.47 45.25 8.93
CA ALA A 132 2.43 46.07 10.14
C ALA A 132 3.00 47.49 9.94
N LYS A 133 4.08 47.63 9.15
CA LYS A 133 4.62 48.95 8.79
C LYS A 133 3.71 49.76 7.87
N GLN A 134 2.98 49.09 6.98
CA GLN A 134 1.99 49.73 6.12
C GLN A 134 0.81 50.23 6.95
N ASP A 135 0.34 49.44 7.91
CA ASP A 135 -0.72 49.85 8.84
C ASP A 135 -0.29 51.07 9.67
N ASP A 136 0.93 51.07 10.23
CA ASP A 136 1.48 52.22 10.95
C ASP A 136 1.55 53.48 10.06
N PHE A 137 1.89 53.32 8.78
CA PHE A 137 1.96 54.42 7.82
C PHE A 137 0.56 54.94 7.45
N ILE A 138 -0.40 54.05 7.24
CA ILE A 138 -1.81 54.43 6.98
C ILE A 138 -2.34 55.23 8.17
N GLN A 139 -2.09 54.77 9.40
CA GLN A 139 -2.53 55.47 10.59
C GLN A 139 -1.91 56.88 10.71
N LEU A 140 -0.63 57.04 10.37
CA LEU A 140 0.00 58.36 10.30
C LEU A 140 -0.63 59.26 9.22
N VAL A 141 -0.99 58.71 8.06
CA VAL A 141 -1.68 59.45 7.00
C VAL A 141 -3.08 59.88 7.45
N GLU A 142 -3.82 59.02 8.15
CA GLU A 142 -5.13 59.36 8.71
C GLU A 142 -5.04 60.45 9.78
N ASP A 143 -4.06 60.37 10.69
CA ASP A 143 -3.83 61.38 11.72
C ASP A 143 -3.45 62.73 11.11
N THR A 144 -2.52 62.75 10.15
CA THR A 144 -2.12 63.99 9.45
C THR A 144 -3.25 64.57 8.60
N GLN A 145 -4.10 63.73 8.01
CA GLN A 145 -5.30 64.19 7.29
C GLN A 145 -6.29 64.85 8.25
N LYS A 146 -6.47 64.28 9.45
CA LYS A 146 -7.31 64.87 10.50
C LYS A 146 -6.76 66.22 10.98
N GLU A 147 -5.46 66.31 11.23
CA GLU A 147 -4.80 67.57 11.58
C GLU A 147 -4.95 68.65 10.49
N LEU A 148 -4.86 68.24 9.21
CA LEU A 148 -5.08 69.14 8.08
C LEU A 148 -6.52 69.64 8.04
N ASP A 149 -7.50 68.76 8.28
CA ASP A 149 -8.91 69.13 8.27
C ASP A 149 -9.26 70.03 9.47
N ASP A 150 -8.68 69.77 10.65
CA ASP A 150 -8.74 70.66 11.81
C ASP A 150 -8.11 72.03 11.50
N LEU A 151 -6.96 72.07 10.81
CA LEU A 151 -6.31 73.31 10.38
C LEU A 151 -7.18 74.08 9.38
N LYS A 152 -7.79 73.41 8.40
CA LYS A 152 -8.73 74.05 7.46
C LYS A 152 -9.92 74.63 8.20
N GLN A 153 -10.45 73.91 9.19
CA GLN A 153 -11.57 74.39 10.00
C GLN A 153 -11.16 75.59 10.85
N ASN A 154 -9.97 75.57 11.46
CA ASN A 154 -9.41 76.71 12.17
C ASN A 154 -9.19 77.92 11.25
N ILE A 155 -8.70 77.72 10.03
CA ILE A 155 -8.54 78.80 9.03
C ILE A 155 -9.91 79.38 8.66
N ARG A 156 -10.94 78.54 8.44
CA ARG A 156 -12.31 79.02 8.17
C ARG A 156 -12.86 79.83 9.34
N VAL A 157 -12.75 79.32 10.57
CA VAL A 157 -13.16 80.04 11.79
C VAL A 157 -12.40 81.36 11.93
N THR A 158 -11.11 81.37 11.60
CA THR A 158 -10.28 82.59 11.64
C THR A 158 -10.70 83.58 10.55
N GLN A 159 -10.99 83.13 9.34
CA GLN A 159 -11.54 83.96 8.26
C GLN A 159 -12.93 84.54 8.61
N GLU A 160 -13.75 83.77 9.32
CA GLU A 160 -15.03 84.24 9.85
C GLU A 160 -14.85 85.29 10.97
N LEU A 161 -13.84 85.12 11.84
CA LEU A 161 -13.48 86.08 12.91
C LEU A 161 -12.90 87.40 12.38
N PHE A 162 -12.15 87.37 11.27
CA PHE A 162 -11.57 88.58 10.68
C PHE A 162 -12.50 89.31 9.69
N GLY A 163 -13.74 88.83 9.52
CA GLY A 163 -14.75 89.45 8.65
C GLY A 163 -14.42 89.33 7.15
N PRO A 164 -15.42 89.49 6.26
CA PRO A 164 -15.21 89.34 4.82
C PRO A 164 -14.34 90.50 4.32
N VAL A 165 -13.08 90.20 3.97
CA VAL A 165 -12.30 91.08 3.10
C VAL A 165 -12.91 90.98 1.70
N ASN A 166 -13.79 91.94 1.38
CA ASN A 166 -14.34 92.14 0.04
C ASN A 166 -13.72 93.41 -0.57
N PRO A 167 -13.73 93.57 -1.91
CA PRO A 167 -13.57 92.57 -2.97
C PRO A 167 -12.58 93.06 -4.06
N GLY A 168 -12.12 92.12 -4.89
CA GLY A 168 -11.61 92.45 -6.22
C GLY A 168 -10.09 92.40 -6.35
N VAL A 169 -9.59 91.31 -6.93
CA VAL A 169 -8.87 91.32 -8.20
C VAL A 169 -9.07 89.95 -8.86
N VAL A 170 -9.43 90.00 -10.13
CA VAL A 170 -9.71 88.90 -11.05
C VAL A 170 -8.46 88.02 -11.30
N VAL A 171 -8.71 86.80 -11.79
CA VAL A 171 -7.90 85.96 -12.74
C VAL A 171 -7.58 84.60 -12.08
N SER A 172 -7.84 83.42 -12.63
CA SER A 172 -8.31 82.97 -13.95
C SER A 172 -9.10 81.68 -13.73
N ARG A 173 -10.23 81.48 -14.42
CA ARG A 173 -10.81 80.15 -14.58
C ARG A 173 -10.01 79.41 -15.64
N THR A 174 -9.05 78.59 -15.22
CA THR A 174 -8.59 77.48 -16.04
C THR A 174 -9.62 76.36 -15.92
N ASN A 175 -10.50 76.29 -16.91
CA ASN A 175 -11.18 75.06 -17.27
C ASN A 175 -10.11 74.01 -17.59
N LEU A 176 -9.84 73.11 -16.65
CA LEU A 176 -9.27 71.82 -16.97
C LEU A 176 -10.40 70.81 -16.83
N SER A 177 -11.00 70.49 -17.98
CA SER A 177 -11.84 69.32 -18.15
C SER A 177 -11.04 68.10 -17.72
N THR A 178 -11.47 67.43 -16.67
CA THR A 178 -11.17 66.02 -16.44
C THR A 178 -12.10 65.18 -17.31
N GLU A 179 -11.97 65.32 -18.63
CA GLU A 179 -12.19 64.20 -19.53
C GLU A 179 -10.91 63.35 -19.52
N LYS A 180 -11.07 62.04 -19.29
CA LYS A 180 -10.06 61.01 -18.95
C LYS A 180 -9.75 61.02 -17.45
N LEU A 181 -10.19 60.05 -16.63
CA LEU A 181 -10.34 58.62 -16.87
C LEU A 181 -11.74 58.12 -16.48
N ALA A 182 -12.66 58.07 -17.45
CA ALA A 182 -13.61 56.97 -17.52
C ALA A 182 -12.83 55.76 -18.06
N ASN A 183 -12.16 55.02 -17.17
CA ASN A 183 -11.61 53.67 -17.33
C ASN A 183 -10.87 53.25 -16.05
N HIS A 184 -11.52 53.40 -14.90
CA HIS A 184 -11.30 52.42 -13.85
C HIS A 184 -12.56 51.58 -13.83
N ILE A 185 -12.43 50.39 -14.42
CA ILE A 185 -13.25 49.24 -14.10
C ILE A 185 -13.13 49.13 -12.58
N GLU A 186 -14.14 49.61 -11.86
CA GLU A 186 -14.37 49.19 -10.49
C GLU A 186 -14.43 47.66 -10.58
N GLU A 187 -13.38 46.99 -10.13
CA GLU A 187 -13.52 45.58 -9.80
C GLU A 187 -14.69 45.52 -8.82
N PRO A 188 -15.78 44.81 -9.14
CA PRO A 188 -16.91 44.75 -8.24
C PRO A 188 -16.39 44.15 -6.94
N TYR A 189 -16.56 44.89 -5.84
CA TYR A 189 -16.27 44.43 -4.49
C TYR A 189 -16.87 43.03 -4.35
N ARG A 190 -16.04 41.99 -4.34
CA ARG A 190 -16.49 40.60 -4.17
C ARG A 190 -16.56 40.36 -2.67
N PRO A 191 -17.76 40.21 -2.10
CA PRO A 191 -17.88 39.87 -0.70
C PRO A 191 -17.16 38.53 -0.47
N CYS A 192 -16.30 38.46 0.55
CA CYS A 192 -15.49 37.28 0.89
C CYS A 192 -16.36 36.01 1.00
N GLU A 193 -17.61 36.16 1.45
CA GLU A 193 -18.61 35.10 1.57
C GLU A 193 -18.89 34.42 0.22
N THR A 194 -18.92 35.22 -0.85
CA THR A 194 -19.15 34.78 -2.23
C THR A 194 -17.94 34.03 -2.79
N GLU A 195 -16.73 34.47 -2.44
CA GLU A 195 -15.49 33.80 -2.83
C GLU A 195 -15.34 32.46 -2.13
N VAL A 196 -15.66 32.40 -0.84
CA VAL A 196 -15.65 31.16 -0.06
C VAL A 196 -16.67 30.17 -0.62
N ALA A 197 -17.89 30.61 -0.92
CA ALA A 197 -18.93 29.74 -1.47
C ALA A 197 -18.55 29.17 -2.86
N THR A 198 -18.01 30.01 -3.73
CA THR A 198 -17.58 29.58 -5.07
C THR A 198 -16.33 28.70 -5.02
N ALA A 199 -15.41 28.94 -4.08
CA ALA A 199 -14.25 28.11 -3.85
C ALA A 199 -14.64 26.71 -3.34
N VAL A 200 -15.53 26.63 -2.33
CA VAL A 200 -16.06 25.36 -1.82
C VAL A 200 -16.70 24.55 -2.94
N GLN A 201 -17.53 25.19 -3.77
CA GLN A 201 -18.18 24.49 -4.88
C GLN A 201 -17.18 23.99 -5.93
N ARG A 202 -16.14 24.78 -6.24
CA ARG A 202 -15.07 24.35 -7.16
C ARG A 202 -14.29 23.17 -6.61
N VAL A 203 -13.94 23.20 -5.32
CA VAL A 203 -13.25 22.09 -4.65
C VAL A 203 -14.11 20.82 -4.67
N ASN A 204 -15.42 20.93 -4.43
CA ASN A 204 -16.33 19.78 -4.51
C ASN A 204 -16.40 19.19 -5.93
N GLN A 205 -16.35 20.01 -6.97
CA GLN A 205 -16.31 19.57 -8.37
C GLN A 205 -14.97 18.90 -8.73
N GLU A 206 -13.85 19.44 -8.27
CA GLU A 206 -12.52 18.84 -8.47
C GLU A 206 -12.38 17.51 -7.73
N MET A 207 -12.96 17.39 -6.54
CA MET A 207 -13.03 16.12 -5.80
C MET A 207 -13.89 15.08 -6.53
N ASP A 208 -15.01 15.48 -7.12
CA ASP A 208 -15.84 14.58 -7.94
C ASP A 208 -15.11 14.13 -9.22
N GLN A 209 -14.33 15.03 -9.82
CA GLN A 209 -13.48 14.71 -10.97
C GLN A 209 -12.38 13.71 -10.58
N MET A 210 -11.71 13.93 -9.44
CA MET A 210 -10.68 13.04 -8.91
C MET A 210 -11.22 11.63 -8.62
N VAL A 211 -12.42 11.53 -8.06
CA VAL A 211 -13.09 10.24 -7.83
C VAL A 211 -13.42 9.53 -9.14
N ARG A 212 -13.79 10.26 -10.21
CA ARG A 212 -14.04 9.67 -11.54
C ARG A 212 -12.76 9.24 -12.26
N GLU A 213 -11.67 9.99 -12.10
CA GLU A 213 -10.37 9.70 -12.74
C GLU A 213 -9.61 8.55 -12.06
N LEU A 214 -9.94 8.22 -10.80
CA LEU A 214 -9.28 7.17 -10.02
C LEU A 214 -10.24 6.05 -9.54
N PRO A 215 -10.84 5.26 -10.46
CA PRO A 215 -11.84 4.24 -10.11
C PRO A 215 -11.28 3.05 -9.32
N LEU A 216 -9.95 2.86 -9.29
CA LEU A 216 -9.29 1.79 -8.54
C LEU A 216 -9.09 2.12 -7.05
N ALA A 217 -9.25 3.39 -6.65
CA ALA A 217 -9.11 3.84 -5.27
C ALA A 217 -10.43 3.70 -4.49
N LYS A 218 -10.77 2.46 -4.10
CA LYS A 218 -12.05 2.11 -3.44
C LYS A 218 -12.39 2.91 -2.17
N HIS A 219 -11.39 3.47 -1.49
CA HIS A 219 -11.57 4.22 -0.25
C HIS A 219 -11.75 5.74 -0.47
N LEU A 220 -11.42 6.24 -1.66
CA LEU A 220 -11.44 7.67 -1.98
C LEU A 220 -12.85 8.28 -1.86
N PRO A 221 -13.95 7.64 -2.33
CA PRO A 221 -15.29 8.18 -2.15
C PRO A 221 -15.69 8.34 -0.67
N GLY A 222 -15.27 7.41 0.20
CA GLY A 222 -15.57 7.44 1.63
C GLY A 222 -14.77 8.51 2.40
N LEU A 223 -13.61 8.91 1.88
CA LEU A 223 -12.79 10.00 2.45
C LEU A 223 -13.24 11.38 1.95
N VAL A 224 -13.72 11.46 0.71
CA VAL A 224 -14.15 12.71 0.07
C VAL A 224 -15.53 13.15 0.56
N ALA A 225 -16.48 12.23 0.75
CA ALA A 225 -17.85 12.58 1.09
C ALA A 225 -18.00 13.43 2.39
N PRO A 226 -17.32 13.12 3.51
CA PRO A 226 -17.41 13.94 4.73
C PRO A 226 -16.80 15.34 4.57
N ILE A 227 -15.77 15.47 3.72
CA ILE A 227 -15.10 16.75 3.45
C ILE A 227 -16.01 17.66 2.62
N LYS A 228 -16.70 17.10 1.61
CA LYS A 228 -17.69 17.83 0.81
C LYS A 228 -18.86 18.32 1.66
N GLU A 229 -19.39 17.47 2.54
CA GLU A 229 -20.50 17.82 3.44
C GLU A 229 -20.11 18.92 4.44
N LEU A 230 -18.89 18.86 4.99
CA LEU A 230 -18.37 19.91 5.86
C LEU A 230 -18.19 21.24 5.11
N GLY A 231 -17.66 21.20 3.89
CA GLY A 231 -17.48 22.38 3.04
C GLY A 231 -18.82 23.05 2.71
N GLU A 232 -19.82 22.27 2.32
CA GLU A 232 -21.18 22.77 2.04
C GLU A 232 -21.80 23.41 3.28
N LYS A 233 -21.65 22.79 4.46
CA LYS A 233 -22.14 23.34 5.71
C LYS A 233 -21.47 24.68 6.08
N VAL A 234 -20.16 24.81 5.86
CA VAL A 234 -19.43 26.07 6.09
C VAL A 234 -19.88 27.16 5.11
N SER A 235 -20.03 26.81 3.82
CA SER A 235 -20.55 27.72 2.80
C SER A 235 -21.97 28.19 3.13
N GLU A 236 -22.85 27.31 3.61
CA GLU A 236 -24.20 27.67 4.01
C GLU A 236 -24.24 28.56 5.25
N MET A 237 -23.34 28.36 6.23
CA MET A 237 -23.27 29.22 7.41
C MET A 237 -22.82 30.64 7.06
N MET A 238 -21.85 30.78 6.15
CA MET A 238 -21.36 32.09 5.68
C MET A 238 -22.39 32.84 4.83
N LEU A 239 -23.21 32.11 4.05
CA LEU A 239 -24.25 32.71 3.23
C LEU A 239 -25.56 33.00 3.99
N LYS A 240 -25.78 32.38 5.16
CA LYS A 240 -26.98 32.61 6.01
C LYS A 240 -27.05 33.99 6.66
N GLU A 241 -25.97 34.77 6.67
CA GLU A 241 -25.99 36.18 7.12
C GLU A 241 -26.63 37.13 6.09
N PHE A 242 -26.96 36.64 4.88
CA PHE A 242 -27.76 37.32 3.85
C PHE A 242 -29.06 36.54 3.58
N PRO A 243 -30.16 37.18 3.14
CA PRO A 243 -31.51 36.60 3.25
C PRO A 243 -31.65 35.27 2.51
N ALA A 244 -32.34 34.34 3.18
CA ALA A 244 -32.47 32.91 2.89
C ALA A 244 -32.81 32.57 1.43
N LYS A 245 -31.76 32.33 0.62
CA LYS A 245 -31.86 31.58 -0.63
C LYS A 245 -30.80 30.49 -0.64
N THR A 246 -31.13 29.34 -1.22
CA THR A 246 -30.17 28.24 -1.32
C THR A 246 -28.97 28.67 -2.18
N THR A 247 -27.80 28.07 -1.94
CA THR A 247 -26.56 28.30 -2.70
C THR A 247 -26.79 28.21 -4.22
N GLN A 248 -27.61 27.26 -4.66
CA GLN A 248 -27.99 27.09 -6.06
C GLN A 248 -28.78 28.29 -6.62
N ASP A 249 -29.72 28.82 -5.84
CA ASP A 249 -30.58 29.94 -6.27
C ASP A 249 -29.78 31.24 -6.39
N PHE A 250 -28.77 31.45 -5.54
CA PHE A 250 -27.88 32.60 -5.63
C PHE A 250 -27.00 32.55 -6.88
N LEU A 251 -26.40 31.40 -7.18
CA LEU A 251 -25.54 31.24 -8.36
C LEU A 251 -26.29 31.48 -9.67
N ASN A 252 -27.57 31.11 -9.72
CA ASN A 252 -28.44 31.35 -10.87
C ASN A 252 -28.80 32.84 -11.06
N THR A 253 -28.57 33.69 -10.05
CA THR A 253 -28.79 35.14 -10.14
C THR A 253 -27.55 35.93 -10.57
N LEU A 254 -26.39 35.27 -10.72
CA LEU A 254 -25.18 35.94 -11.20
C LEU A 254 -25.23 36.13 -12.74
N PRO A 255 -24.85 37.31 -13.26
CA PRO A 255 -24.81 37.54 -14.68
C PRO A 255 -23.81 36.59 -15.37
N PRO A 256 -24.12 36.06 -16.57
CA PRO A 256 -23.21 35.18 -17.29
C PRO A 256 -21.91 35.94 -17.57
N LYS A 257 -20.79 35.32 -17.19
CA LYS A 257 -19.44 35.84 -17.36
C LYS A 257 -19.23 36.22 -18.83
N GLN A 258 -19.10 37.52 -19.13
CA GLN A 258 -18.62 37.96 -20.44
C GLN A 258 -17.16 37.48 -20.55
N ARG A 259 -16.91 36.66 -21.57
CA ARG A 259 -15.57 36.22 -21.95
C ARG A 259 -14.89 37.41 -22.66
N ASP A 260 -13.85 37.94 -22.05
CA ASP A 260 -12.76 38.60 -22.78
C ASP A 260 -11.84 37.53 -23.39
#